data_AF-A0A2W4R1J5-F1
#
_entry.id   AF-A0A2W4R1J5-F1
#
_cell.length_a   1.000
_cell.length_b   1.000
_cell.length_c   1.000
_cell.angle_alpha   90.00
_cell.angle_beta   90.00
_cell.angle_gamma   90.00
#
_symmetry.space_group_name_H-M   'P 1'
#
loop_
_entity.id
_entity.type
_entity.pdbx_description
1 polymer ?
#
loop_
_entity_poly.entity_id
_entity_poly.type
_entity_poly.pdbx_seq_one_letter_code
_entity_poly.pdbx_strand_id
1 'polypeptide(L)'
;MLFPTFDFGVFFVVVFLVSWMLRDRLDLHKAFLLGVSYFFYGYWDWRFLGLLFVSTTINYVAGVLLTSLTLDRHRKWVVGVSVALNLVILGFFKYYGFFIISLANLLTSIGLERDLPLL
;
A
#
# COMPACT_ATOMS: atom_id res chain seq x y z
N MET A 1 -10.84 3.65 -10.57
CA MET A 1 -11.95 4.62 -10.66
C MET A 1 -11.47 5.85 -9.91
N LEU A 2 -11.74 7.07 -10.37
CA LEU A 2 -11.33 8.27 -9.64
C LEU A 2 -12.49 8.76 -8.78
N PHE A 3 -12.21 9.35 -7.61
CA PHE A 3 -13.26 9.83 -6.70
C PHE A 3 -14.32 10.76 -7.34
N PRO A 4 -13.98 11.70 -8.23
CA PRO A 4 -14.98 12.56 -8.86
C PRO A 4 -15.74 11.93 -10.05
N THR A 5 -15.55 10.64 -10.36
CA THR A 5 -16.22 10.01 -11.51
C THR A 5 -17.56 9.39 -11.16
N PHE A 6 -18.47 9.35 -12.14
CA PHE A 6 -19.77 8.69 -12.01
C PHE A 6 -19.63 7.19 -11.65
N ASP A 7 -18.63 6.52 -12.24
CA ASP A 7 -18.31 5.12 -11.93
C ASP A 7 -18.06 4.90 -10.43
N PHE A 8 -17.36 5.82 -9.76
CA PHE A 8 -17.13 5.75 -8.33
C PHE A 8 -18.42 5.93 -7.53
N GLY A 9 -19.32 6.83 -7.96
CA GLY A 9 -20.61 7.03 -7.33
C GLY A 9 -21.47 5.76 -7.34
N VAL A 10 -21.57 5.10 -8.50
CA VAL A 10 -22.30 3.82 -8.64
C VAL A 10 -21.63 2.73 -7.79
N PHE A 11 -20.31 2.60 -7.89
CA PHE A 11 -19.53 1.64 -7.12
C PHE A 11 -19.75 1.82 -5.61
N PHE A 12 -19.67 3.06 -5.11
CA PHE A 12 -19.86 3.38 -3.70
C PHE A 12 -21.24 2.98 -3.20
N VAL A 13 -22.31 3.30 -3.94
CA VAL A 13 -23.69 2.94 -3.55
C VAL A 13 -23.84 1.43 -3.46
N VAL A 14 -23.36 0.68 -4.45
CA VAL A 14 -23.42 -0.79 -4.44
C VAL A 14 -22.64 -1.37 -3.25
N VAL A 15 -21.40 -0.93 -3.05
CA VAL A 15 -20.54 -1.39 -1.96
C VAL A 15 -21.16 -1.07 -0.60
N PHE A 16 -21.72 0.13 -0.44
CA PHE A 16 -22.37 0.56 0.80
C PHE A 16 -23.60 -0.30 1.12
N LEU A 17 -24.45 -0.57 0.13
CA LEU A 17 -25.63 -1.42 0.34
C LEU A 17 -25.23 -2.85 0.73
N VAL A 18 -24.26 -3.44 0.03
CA VAL A 18 -23.78 -4.79 0.36
C VAL A 18 -23.10 -4.81 1.73
N SER A 19 -22.27 -3.82 2.07
CA SER A 19 -21.63 -3.75 3.39
C SER A 19 -22.67 -3.64 4.51
N TRP A 20 -23.72 -2.85 4.30
CA TRP A 20 -24.83 -2.70 5.24
C TRP A 20 -25.61 -4.01 5.44
N MET A 21 -25.79 -4.81 4.39
CA MET A 21 -26.43 -6.13 4.47
C MET A 21 -25.54 -7.15 5.20
N LEU A 22 -24.22 -7.04 5.06
CA LEU A 22 -23.24 -7.93 5.69
C LEU A 22 -22.92 -7.55 7.15
N ARG A 23 -23.46 -6.44 7.67
CA ARG A 23 -23.10 -5.90 9.00
C ARG A 23 -23.21 -6.89 10.15
N ASP A 24 -24.18 -7.82 10.09
CA ASP A 24 -24.44 -8.81 11.15
C ASP A 24 -23.46 -10.00 11.08
N ARG A 25 -22.70 -10.14 9.97
CA ARG A 25 -21.68 -11.17 9.76
C ARG A 25 -20.29 -10.55 9.66
N LEU A 26 -19.72 -10.22 10.82
CA LEU A 26 -18.48 -9.44 10.95
C LEU A 26 -17.32 -9.95 10.09
N ASP A 27 -17.11 -11.26 10.02
CA ASP A 27 -15.98 -11.82 9.24
C ASP A 27 -16.19 -11.68 7.74
N LEU A 28 -17.42 -11.93 7.25
CA LEU A 28 -17.76 -11.69 5.85
C LEU A 28 -17.73 -10.20 5.51
N HIS A 29 -18.16 -9.34 6.42
CA HIS A 29 -18.11 -7.89 6.25
C HIS A 29 -16.66 -7.40 6.08
N LYS A 30 -15.74 -7.86 6.94
CA LYS A 30 -14.31 -7.53 6.83
C LYS A 30 -13.71 -8.06 5.52
N ALA A 31 -13.98 -9.32 5.18
CA ALA A 31 -13.47 -9.92 3.95
C ALA A 31 -14.00 -9.21 2.69
N PHE A 32 -15.28 -8.85 2.69
CA PHE A 32 -15.90 -8.07 1.63
C PHE A 32 -15.25 -6.70 1.47
N LEU A 33 -15.13 -5.93 2.56
CA LEU A 33 -14.50 -4.60 2.52
C LEU A 33 -13.03 -4.67 2.09
N LEU A 34 -12.30 -5.69 2.53
CA LEU A 34 -10.92 -5.90 2.08
C LEU A 34 -10.88 -6.19 0.58
N GLY A 35 -11.68 -7.12 0.09
CA GLY A 35 -11.75 -7.47 -1.34
C GLY A 35 -12.14 -6.28 -2.21
N VAL A 36 -13.15 -5.51 -1.79
CA VAL A 36 -13.60 -4.30 -2.49
C VAL A 36 -12.51 -3.22 -2.48
N SER A 37 -11.78 -3.05 -1.37
CA SER A 37 -10.69 -2.08 -1.30
C SER A 37 -9.58 -2.44 -2.30
N TYR A 38 -9.19 -3.71 -2.36
CA TYR A 38 -8.20 -4.18 -3.33
C TYR A 38 -8.70 -4.04 -4.77
N PHE A 39 -9.96 -4.36 -5.04
CA PHE A 39 -10.55 -4.14 -6.37
C PHE A 39 -10.50 -2.66 -6.78
N PHE A 40 -10.89 -1.76 -5.88
CA PHE A 40 -10.89 -0.32 -6.13
C PHE A 40 -9.49 0.22 -6.46
N TYR A 41 -8.49 -0.14 -5.64
CA TYR A 41 -7.10 0.25 -5.89
C TYR A 41 -6.53 -0.40 -7.16
N GLY A 42 -6.87 -1.67 -7.40
CA GLY A 42 -6.43 -2.42 -8.58
C GLY A 42 -6.99 -1.89 -9.89
N TYR A 43 -8.19 -1.30 -9.86
CA TYR A 43 -8.77 -0.65 -11.03
C TYR A 43 -7.90 0.51 -11.53
N TRP A 44 -7.24 1.23 -10.62
CA TRP A 44 -6.38 2.34 -11.01
C TRP A 44 -5.08 1.85 -11.64
N ASP A 45 -4.34 0.99 -10.93
CA ASP A 45 -3.15 0.34 -11.45
C ASP A 45 -2.78 -0.88 -10.59
N TRP A 46 -2.78 -2.06 -11.23
CA TRP A 46 -2.52 -3.35 -10.58
C TRP A 46 -1.12 -3.48 -10.01
N ARG A 47 -0.12 -2.75 -10.52
CA ARG A 47 1.28 -2.81 -10.05
C ARG A 47 1.39 -2.42 -8.59
N PHE A 48 0.54 -1.52 -8.13
CA PHE A 48 0.52 -1.05 -6.75
C PHE A 48 -0.27 -1.94 -5.80
N LEU A 49 -0.98 -2.96 -6.30
CA LEU A 49 -1.62 -3.97 -5.45
C LEU A 49 -0.59 -4.78 -4.68
N GLY A 50 0.53 -5.14 -5.29
CA GLY A 50 1.60 -5.86 -4.59
C GLY A 50 2.19 -5.01 -3.46
N LEU A 51 2.38 -3.73 -3.72
CA LEU A 51 2.90 -2.76 -2.76
C LEU A 51 1.90 -2.52 -1.60
N LEU A 52 0.62 -2.38 -1.93
CA LEU A 52 -0.48 -2.31 -0.96
C LEU A 52 -0.55 -3.59 -0.12
N PHE A 53 -0.45 -4.76 -0.73
CA PHE A 53 -0.47 -6.05 -0.05
C PHE A 53 0.67 -6.18 0.96
N VAL A 54 1.89 -5.83 0.55
CA VAL A 54 3.05 -5.81 1.43
C VAL A 54 2.85 -4.84 2.60
N SER A 55 2.42 -3.60 2.34
CA SER A 55 2.14 -2.62 3.41
C SER A 55 1.05 -3.12 4.37
N THR A 56 -0.06 -3.64 3.84
CA THR A 56 -1.17 -4.14 4.68
C THR A 56 -0.71 -5.31 5.54
N THR A 57 0.09 -6.22 4.98
CA THR A 57 0.65 -7.38 5.69
C THR A 57 1.62 -6.95 6.79
N ILE A 58 2.53 -6.03 6.51
CA ILE A 58 3.47 -5.48 7.52
C ILE A 58 2.68 -4.89 8.69
N ASN A 59 1.67 -4.06 8.40
CA ASN A 59 0.86 -3.43 9.43
C ASN A 59 0.02 -4.45 10.22
N TYR A 60 -0.51 -5.47 9.55
CA TYR A 60 -1.26 -6.55 10.21
C TYR A 60 -0.38 -7.36 11.16
N VAL A 61 0.79 -7.82 10.70
CA VAL A 61 1.76 -8.57 11.51
C VAL A 61 2.26 -7.73 12.68
N ALA A 62 2.54 -6.45 12.46
CA ALA A 62 2.90 -5.52 13.53
C ALA A 62 1.80 -5.39 14.58
N GLY A 63 0.55 -5.25 14.16
CA GLY A 63 -0.61 -5.19 15.05
C GLY A 63 -0.75 -6.45 15.89
N VAL A 64 -0.61 -7.64 15.28
CA VAL A 64 -0.64 -8.92 16.00
C VAL A 64 0.52 -9.00 17.00
N LEU A 65 1.75 -8.66 16.59
CA LEU A 65 2.93 -8.70 17.47
C LEU A 65 2.78 -7.73 18.65
N LEU A 66 2.14 -6.58 18.46
CA LEU A 66 1.88 -5.63 19.55
C LEU A 66 0.92 -6.18 20.61
N THR A 67 0.05 -7.14 20.28
CA THR A 67 -0.87 -7.75 21.25
C THR A 67 -0.17 -8.80 22.14
N SER A 68 0.93 -9.40 21.67
CA SER A 68 1.67 -10.41 22.42
C SER A 68 2.82 -9.85 23.26
N LEU A 69 3.19 -8.58 23.07
CA LEU A 69 4.30 -7.94 23.79
C LEU A 69 3.84 -7.29 25.10
N THR A 70 4.47 -7.67 26.21
CA THR A 70 4.20 -7.12 27.54
C THR A 70 5.11 -5.93 27.90
N LEU A 71 6.32 -5.87 27.33
CA LEU A 71 7.30 -4.81 27.59
C LEU A 71 7.11 -3.63 26.62
N ASP A 72 6.93 -2.43 27.19
CA ASP A 72 6.76 -1.18 26.42
C ASP A 72 7.92 -0.88 25.46
N ARG A 73 9.15 -1.28 25.81
CA ARG A 73 10.32 -1.08 24.95
C ARG A 73 10.18 -1.84 23.63
N HIS A 74 9.72 -3.09 23.66
CA HIS A 74 9.55 -3.89 22.44
C HIS A 74 8.39 -3.35 21.60
N ARG A 75 7.31 -2.89 22.23
CA ARG A 75 6.17 -2.27 21.52
C ARG A 75 6.61 -1.03 20.75
N LYS A 76 7.41 -0.15 21.37
CA LYS A 76 8.00 1.02 20.69
C LYS A 76 8.87 0.64 19.50
N TRP A 77 9.67 -0.42 19.62
CA TRP A 77 10.48 -0.94 18.53
C TRP A 77 9.64 -1.46 17.37
N VAL A 78 8.62 -2.27 17.63
CA VAL A 78 7.71 -2.79 16.58
C VAL A 78 7.03 -1.64 15.84
N VAL A 79 6.50 -0.64 16.56
CA VAL A 79 5.92 0.55 15.93
C VAL A 79 6.97 1.30 15.11
N GLY A 80 8.16 1.53 15.65
CA GLY A 80 9.23 2.25 14.95
C GLY A 80 9.64 1.57 13.64
N VAL A 81 9.85 0.25 13.67
CA VAL A 81 10.17 -0.54 12.47
C VAL A 81 9.03 -0.52 11.46
N SER A 82 7.78 -0.68 11.91
CA SER A 82 6.61 -0.67 11.02
C SER A 82 6.44 0.68 10.34
N VAL A 83 6.62 1.78 11.08
CA VAL A 83 6.58 3.13 10.52
C VAL A 83 7.71 3.34 9.53
N ALA A 84 8.94 2.94 9.87
CA ALA A 84 10.09 3.04 8.97
C ALA A 84 9.85 2.29 7.66
N LEU A 85 9.31 1.07 7.70
CA LEU A 85 8.98 0.30 6.50
C LEU A 85 7.91 1.00 5.65
N ASN A 86 6.85 1.53 6.26
CA ASN A 86 5.84 2.30 5.52
C ASN A 86 6.42 3.58 4.90
N LEU A 87 7.34 4.26 5.58
CA LEU A 87 8.05 5.43 5.05
C LEU A 87 8.98 5.07 3.90
N VAL A 88 9.66 3.92 3.94
CA VAL A 88 10.47 3.40 2.82
C VAL A 88 9.58 3.13 1.62
N ILE A 89 8.44 2.46 1.82
CA ILE A 89 7.46 2.19 0.75
C ILE A 89 6.94 3.49 0.14
N LEU A 90 6.58 4.47 0.99
CA LEU A 90 6.12 5.79 0.55
C LEU A 90 7.21 6.55 -0.21
N GLY A 91 8.43 6.54 0.31
CA GLY A 91 9.59 7.19 -0.30
C GLY A 91 9.90 6.58 -1.66
N PHE A 92 9.90 5.25 -1.77
CA PHE A 92 10.06 4.55 -3.04
C PHE A 92 8.96 4.98 -4.01
N PHE A 93 7.67 4.83 -3.66
CA PHE A 93 6.57 5.18 -4.58
C PHE A 93 6.60 6.65 -5.03
N LYS A 94 6.85 7.58 -4.11
CA LYS A 94 6.81 9.03 -4.40
C LYS A 94 8.03 9.52 -5.17
N TYR A 95 9.21 8.96 -4.88
CA TYR A 95 10.48 9.47 -5.41
C TYR A 95 11.17 8.50 -6.37
N TYR A 96 10.54 7.39 -6.76
CA TYR A 96 11.11 6.41 -7.69
C TYR A 96 11.64 7.07 -8.97
N GLY A 97 10.81 7.88 -9.63
CA GLY A 97 11.19 8.57 -10.86
C GLY A 97 12.37 9.54 -10.67
N PHE A 98 12.34 10.33 -9.59
CA PHE A 98 13.46 11.21 -9.23
C PHE A 98 14.74 10.40 -8.98
N PHE A 99 14.65 9.31 -8.22
CA PHE A 99 15.79 8.47 -7.87
C PHE A 99 16.44 7.83 -9.10
N ILE A 100 15.64 7.29 -10.02
CA ILE A 100 16.14 6.70 -11.26
C ILE A 100 16.83 7.75 -12.14
N ILE A 101 16.23 8.93 -12.30
CA ILE A 101 16.83 10.02 -13.08
C ILE A 101 18.12 10.52 -12.45
N SER A 102 18.15 10.75 -11.13
CA SER A 102 19.35 11.18 -10.43
C SER A 102 20.46 10.13 -10.47
N LEU A 103 20.12 8.85 -10.32
CA LEU A 103 21.06 7.74 -10.41
C LEU A 103 21.62 7.61 -11.83
N ALA A 104 20.77 7.72 -12.87
CA ALA A 104 21.21 7.74 -14.26
C ALA A 104 22.18 8.90 -14.53
N ASN A 105 21.84 10.13 -14.12
CA ASN A 105 22.71 11.30 -14.28
C ASN A 105 24.05 11.14 -13.56
N LEU A 106 24.06 10.53 -12.36
CA LEU A 106 25.28 10.26 -11.62
C LEU A 106 26.15 9.22 -12.34
N LEU A 107 25.53 8.14 -12.84
CA LEU A 107 26.21 7.09 -13.63
C LEU A 107 26.80 7.67 -14.93
N THR A 108 26.08 8.56 -15.62
CA THR A 108 26.61 9.30 -16.77
C THR A 108 27.78 10.18 -16.39
N SER A 109 27.70 10.90 -15.26
CA SER A 109 28.78 11.80 -14.80
C SER A 109 30.09 11.08 -14.44
N ILE A 110 30.03 9.80 -14.08
CA ILE A 110 31.21 8.96 -13.79
C ILE A 110 31.66 8.10 -14.98
N GLY A 111 31.09 8.35 -16.17
CA GLY A 111 31.48 7.69 -17.43
C GLY A 111 31.00 6.24 -17.56
N LEU A 112 30.04 5.81 -16.73
CA LEU A 112 29.48 4.46 -16.75
C LEU A 112 28.29 4.38 -17.74
N GLU A 113 28.50 4.84 -18.97
CA GLU A 113 27.47 5.00 -20.02
C GLU A 113 26.98 3.68 -20.65
N ARG A 114 27.50 2.52 -20.25
CA ARG A 114 27.22 1.27 -20.97
C ARG A 114 25.78 0.78 -20.76
N ASP A 115 24.94 1.15 -21.72
CA ASP A 115 23.70 0.49 -22.13
C ASP A 115 22.78 0.12 -20.97
N LEU A 116 22.18 1.12 -20.33
CA LEU A 116 21.00 0.90 -19.50
C LEU A 116 19.76 0.97 -20.41
N PRO A 117 19.08 -0.15 -20.72
CA PRO A 117 17.84 -0.16 -21.50
C PRO A 117 16.68 0.27 -20.60
N LEU A 118 16.76 1.50 -20.08
CA LEU A 118 15.75 2.10 -19.22
C LEU A 118 15.04 3.28 -19.88
N LEU A 119 15.18 3.41 -21.21
CA LEU A 119 14.33 4.23 -22.08
C LEU A 119 13.73 3.36 -23.19
#